data_AF-A0A3P5WS75-F1
#
_entry.id   AF-A0A3P5WS75-F1
#
_cell.length_a   1.000
_cell.length_b   1.000
_cell.length_c   1.000
_cell.angle_alpha   90.00
_cell.angle_beta   90.00
_cell.angle_gamma   90.00
#
_symmetry.space_group_name_H-M   'P 1'
#
loop_
_entity.id
_entity.type
_entity.pdbx_description
1 polymer ?
#
loop_
_entity_poly.entity_id
_entity_poly.type
_entity_poly.pdbx_seq_one_letter_code
_entity_poly.pdbx_strand_id
1 'polypeptide(L)'
;MTETPAERHKTEQQAGSLGSGHQIVLPDGRGTAEIHHVEIERDDFGAPAIVLATLSGGGTLRIAVGSTVTVPSRHSDDVIPLRIADAPAAEVPQQPDSAAAAALTGPGVVVPPLPAAPPALQGPSEEDLALIPVSAGTPESVIAAAAESHPDAIGVMLLSERLAKGVNVKSGSCLKDLSDLAHELYVALKDGERSLEVADLITVLPFDGNPGRWSSVEAALSLASYICRQDGQAERAQVYEKLIRTPENQETDPFKARMAAKVRQRSLNEPNLYDKEIFRAIDNSNRDAEREWRLLRLESLLFLRAHGGSETINATELDRRISNELEAVRA
;
A
#
# COMPACT_ATOMS: atom_id res chain seq x y z
N MET A 1 -16.39 33.31 24.18
CA MET A 1 -16.45 33.44 22.72
C MET A 1 -17.18 32.21 22.20
N THR A 2 -18.51 32.12 22.35
CA THR A 2 -19.53 32.47 21.32
C THR A 2 -19.29 31.78 19.98
N GLU A 3 -19.46 30.46 19.95
CA GLU A 3 -19.81 29.76 18.70
C GLU A 3 -21.28 30.04 18.40
N THR A 4 -21.53 30.67 17.25
CA THR A 4 -22.88 30.95 16.74
C THR A 4 -23.48 29.70 16.07
N PRO A 5 -24.79 29.44 16.17
CA PRO A 5 -25.46 28.23 15.67
C PRO A 5 -25.70 28.24 14.14
N ALA A 6 -24.67 28.59 13.38
CA ALA A 6 -24.71 28.73 11.92
C ALA A 6 -23.45 28.19 11.23
N GLU A 7 -22.85 27.12 11.75
CA GLU A 7 -21.93 26.28 10.99
C GLU A 7 -22.74 25.44 9.98
N ARG A 8 -23.05 26.11 8.87
CA ARG A 8 -23.89 25.66 7.77
C ARG A 8 -23.34 24.37 7.15
N HIS A 9 -23.96 23.26 7.54
CA HIS A 9 -24.23 22.04 6.77
C HIS A 9 -23.58 22.00 5.38
N LYS A 10 -22.39 21.40 5.33
CA LYS A 10 -21.67 21.01 4.12
C LYS A 10 -21.83 19.50 3.96
N THR A 11 -22.25 19.04 2.79
CA THR A 11 -22.37 17.60 2.50
C THR A 11 -21.39 17.24 1.38
N GLU A 12 -20.69 16.13 1.54
CA GLU A 12 -19.85 15.58 0.48
C GLU A 12 -20.71 14.77 -0.50
N GLN A 13 -20.53 15.05 -1.79
CA GLN A 13 -21.22 14.35 -2.87
C GLN A 13 -20.20 13.77 -3.85
N GLN A 14 -20.43 12.55 -4.30
CA GLN A 14 -19.59 11.90 -5.31
C GLN A 14 -19.62 12.68 -6.62
N ALA A 15 -18.45 12.93 -7.22
CA ALA A 15 -18.34 13.69 -8.45
C ALA A 15 -19.17 13.09 -9.60
N GLY A 16 -19.28 11.76 -9.64
CA GLY A 16 -20.07 11.03 -10.63
C GLY A 16 -21.60 11.20 -10.50
N SER A 17 -22.10 11.76 -9.40
CA SER A 17 -23.53 12.05 -9.21
C SER A 17 -23.87 13.53 -9.39
N LEU A 18 -22.92 14.35 -9.88
CA LEU A 18 -23.15 15.75 -10.20
C LEU A 18 -24.02 15.88 -11.46
N GLY A 19 -24.95 16.83 -11.44
CA GLY A 19 -25.84 17.15 -12.54
C GLY A 19 -26.07 18.66 -12.62
N SER A 20 -26.72 19.10 -13.69
CA SER A 20 -27.12 20.50 -13.86
C SER A 20 -28.05 20.94 -12.71
N GLY A 21 -27.84 22.14 -12.19
CA GLY A 21 -28.58 22.71 -11.05
C GLY A 21 -27.96 22.41 -9.67
N HIS A 22 -26.94 21.56 -9.57
CA HIS A 22 -26.20 21.39 -8.31
C HIS A 22 -25.30 22.60 -8.03
N GLN A 23 -25.25 23.01 -6.77
CA GLN A 23 -24.38 24.08 -6.29
C GLN A 23 -23.16 23.47 -5.62
N ILE A 24 -21.95 23.85 -6.02
CA ILE A 24 -20.71 23.31 -5.46
C ILE A 24 -19.88 24.41 -4.81
N VAL A 25 -19.12 24.06 -3.78
CA VAL A 25 -18.09 24.93 -3.22
C VAL A 25 -16.88 24.92 -4.15
N LEU A 26 -16.37 26.09 -4.51
CA LEU A 26 -15.20 26.23 -5.37
C LEU A 26 -13.92 25.81 -4.63
N PRO A 27 -12.83 25.43 -5.34
CA PRO A 27 -11.56 25.03 -4.72
C PRO A 27 -10.92 26.09 -3.81
N ASP A 28 -11.30 27.36 -3.97
CA ASP A 28 -10.88 28.47 -3.09
C ASP A 28 -11.49 28.41 -1.68
N GLY A 29 -12.44 27.49 -1.46
CA GLY A 29 -13.13 27.27 -0.18
C GLY A 29 -14.04 28.42 0.26
N ARG A 30 -14.22 29.46 -0.57
CA ARG A 30 -14.91 30.71 -0.22
C ARG A 30 -16.11 30.98 -1.12
N GLY A 31 -16.08 30.56 -2.38
CA GLY A 31 -17.17 30.73 -3.33
C GLY A 31 -18.05 29.50 -3.50
N THR A 32 -19.30 29.70 -3.93
CA THR A 32 -20.14 28.62 -4.48
C THR A 32 -20.57 28.97 -5.89
N ALA A 33 -20.73 27.96 -6.75
CA ALA A 33 -21.20 28.14 -8.12
C ALA A 33 -22.20 27.04 -8.49
N GLU A 34 -23.17 27.39 -9.32
CA GLU A 34 -24.13 26.44 -9.87
C GLU A 34 -23.58 25.80 -11.14
N ILE A 35 -23.76 24.48 -11.25
CA ILE A 35 -23.39 23.70 -12.42
C ILE A 35 -24.47 23.88 -13.48
N HIS A 36 -24.09 24.42 -14.64
CA HIS A 36 -24.97 24.56 -15.79
C HIS A 36 -24.97 23.30 -16.66
N HIS A 37 -23.81 22.68 -16.84
CA HIS A 37 -23.62 21.50 -17.68
C HIS A 37 -22.56 20.57 -17.09
N VAL A 38 -22.74 19.26 -17.25
CA VAL A 38 -21.78 18.23 -16.85
C VAL A 38 -21.49 17.34 -18.04
N GLU A 39 -20.21 17.18 -18.34
CA GLU A 39 -19.71 16.23 -19.33
C GLU A 39 -18.79 15.21 -18.65
N ILE A 40 -18.83 13.94 -19.10
CA ILE A 40 -18.00 12.88 -18.57
C ILE A 40 -17.01 12.47 -19.66
N GLU A 41 -15.74 12.75 -19.41
CA GLU A 41 -14.61 12.32 -20.24
C GLU A 41 -14.21 10.89 -19.83
N ARG A 42 -14.09 10.01 -20.82
CA ARG A 42 -13.68 8.61 -20.62
C ARG A 42 -12.18 8.45 -20.84
N ASP A 43 -11.57 7.51 -20.12
CA ASP A 43 -10.18 7.11 -20.35
C ASP A 43 -10.02 6.29 -21.65
N ASP A 44 -8.77 5.96 -21.96
CA ASP A 44 -8.39 5.15 -23.12
C ASP A 44 -8.99 3.72 -23.10
N PHE A 45 -9.55 3.28 -21.97
CA PHE A 45 -10.23 2.00 -21.78
C PHE A 45 -11.76 2.13 -21.79
N GLY A 46 -12.29 3.34 -22.03
CA GLY A 46 -13.71 3.63 -22.12
C GLY A 46 -14.41 3.77 -20.75
N ALA A 47 -13.67 3.78 -19.63
CA ALA A 47 -14.21 4.01 -18.31
C ALA A 47 -14.29 5.52 -18.01
N PRO A 48 -15.30 6.00 -17.26
CA PRO A 48 -15.42 7.41 -16.92
C PRO A 48 -14.25 7.84 -16.03
N ALA A 49 -13.48 8.86 -16.44
CA ALA A 49 -12.25 9.28 -15.76
C ALA A 49 -12.34 10.70 -15.20
N ILE A 50 -12.96 11.64 -15.93
CA ILE A 50 -13.04 13.05 -15.53
C ILE A 50 -14.46 13.58 -15.72
N VAL A 51 -14.98 14.26 -14.71
CA VAL A 51 -16.20 15.05 -14.75
C VAL A 51 -15.82 16.51 -15.05
N LEU A 52 -16.31 17.04 -16.16
CA LEU A 52 -16.16 18.43 -16.57
C LEU A 52 -17.46 19.18 -16.24
N ALA A 53 -17.43 20.01 -15.20
CA ALA A 53 -18.58 20.81 -14.79
C ALA A 53 -18.43 22.26 -15.27
N THR A 54 -19.32 22.71 -16.16
CA THR A 54 -19.39 24.11 -16.59
C THR A 54 -20.27 24.88 -15.62
N LEU A 55 -19.72 25.95 -15.06
CA LEU A 55 -20.36 26.77 -14.03
C LEU A 55 -21.09 27.97 -14.65
N SER A 56 -22.12 28.46 -13.96
CA SER A 56 -22.90 29.63 -14.39
C SER A 56 -22.06 30.91 -14.57
N GLY A 57 -20.89 30.99 -13.92
CA GLY A 57 -19.90 32.06 -14.10
C GLY A 57 -18.97 31.91 -15.32
N GLY A 58 -19.19 30.91 -16.18
CA GLY A 58 -18.41 30.67 -17.41
C GLY A 58 -17.10 29.89 -17.23
N GLY A 59 -16.77 29.49 -16.00
CA GLY A 59 -15.61 28.63 -15.72
C GLY A 59 -15.93 27.14 -15.83
N THR A 60 -14.92 26.31 -16.13
CA THR A 60 -15.05 24.84 -16.14
C THR A 60 -14.18 24.24 -15.04
N LEU A 61 -14.77 23.31 -14.27
CA LEU A 61 -14.08 22.57 -13.23
C LEU A 61 -13.83 21.13 -13.69
N ARG A 62 -12.60 20.64 -13.55
CA ARG A 62 -12.20 19.25 -13.84
C ARG A 62 -12.12 18.47 -12.54
N ILE A 63 -12.92 17.42 -12.39
CA ILE A 63 -12.99 16.60 -11.17
C ILE A 63 -12.77 15.14 -11.55
N ALA A 64 -11.88 14.42 -10.86
CA ALA A 64 -11.68 13.01 -11.11
C ALA A 64 -12.91 12.19 -10.67
N VAL A 65 -13.31 11.22 -11.51
CA VAL A 65 -14.40 10.28 -11.19
C VAL A 65 -13.96 9.43 -9.98
N GLY A 66 -14.74 9.46 -8.90
CA GLY A 66 -14.42 8.83 -7.61
C GLY A 66 -13.95 9.80 -6.51
N SER A 67 -13.79 11.09 -6.83
CA SER A 67 -13.57 12.14 -5.82
C SER A 67 -14.90 12.65 -5.24
N THR A 68 -14.86 13.18 -4.03
CA THR A 68 -16.00 13.90 -3.43
C THR A 68 -15.86 15.41 -3.60
N VAL A 69 -16.99 16.09 -3.78
CA VAL A 69 -17.10 17.55 -3.88
C VAL A 69 -18.07 18.03 -2.82
N THR A 70 -17.77 19.18 -2.21
CA THR A 70 -18.63 19.77 -1.19
C THR A 70 -19.80 20.52 -1.80
N VAL A 71 -21.01 20.18 -1.37
CA VAL A 71 -22.28 20.82 -1.73
C VAL A 71 -22.87 21.49 -0.49
N PRO A 72 -23.37 22.75 -0.58
CA PRO A 72 -24.08 23.38 0.52
C PRO A 72 -25.45 22.72 0.71
N SER A 73 -25.79 22.25 1.91
CA SER A 73 -27.09 21.61 2.18
C SER A 73 -28.22 22.64 2.06
N ARG A 74 -29.21 22.39 1.20
CA ARG A 74 -30.48 23.14 1.20
C ARG A 74 -31.48 22.45 2.13
N HIS A 75 -32.03 23.19 3.10
CA HIS A 75 -33.27 22.83 3.77
C HIS A 75 -34.42 23.05 2.79
N SER A 76 -35.17 21.99 2.46
CA SER A 76 -36.51 22.10 1.89
C SER A 76 -37.50 21.63 2.96
N ASP A 77 -38.00 22.57 3.75
CA ASP A 77 -39.25 22.40 4.47
C ASP A 77 -40.41 22.72 3.51
N ASP A 78 -41.47 21.92 3.63
CA ASP A 78 -42.80 21.98 3.01
C ASP A 78 -42.94 21.71 1.49
N VAL A 79 -43.59 20.58 1.14
CA VAL A 79 -45.03 20.52 0.78
C VAL A 79 -45.47 19.07 0.42
N ILE A 80 -46.33 18.51 1.29
CA ILE A 80 -47.54 17.67 1.08
C ILE A 80 -47.49 16.44 0.12
N PRO A 81 -47.79 15.21 0.61
CA PRO A 81 -48.11 14.08 -0.24
C PRO A 81 -49.60 14.06 -0.61
N LEU A 82 -49.92 14.16 -1.91
CA LEU A 82 -51.26 13.88 -2.43
C LEU A 82 -51.33 12.46 -3.00
N ARG A 83 -52.18 11.63 -2.38
CA ARG A 83 -52.67 10.36 -2.94
C ARG A 83 -53.64 10.63 -4.09
N ILE A 84 -53.52 9.87 -5.18
CA ILE A 84 -54.68 9.43 -5.99
C ILE A 84 -54.43 7.98 -6.44
N ALA A 85 -55.48 7.16 -6.29
CA ALA A 85 -55.59 5.76 -6.69
C ALA A 85 -55.97 5.62 -8.18
N ASP A 86 -55.49 4.57 -8.85
CA ASP A 86 -56.26 3.37 -9.25
C ASP A 86 -55.59 2.61 -10.41
N ALA A 87 -55.76 1.29 -10.38
CA ALA A 87 -55.20 0.26 -11.25
C ALA A 87 -55.93 0.18 -12.63
N PRO A 88 -55.55 -0.71 -13.60
CA PRO A 88 -55.63 -2.17 -13.40
C PRO A 88 -54.49 -3.00 -14.04
N ALA A 89 -54.54 -4.28 -13.66
CA ALA A 89 -53.66 -5.39 -13.94
C ALA A 89 -53.63 -5.86 -15.42
N ALA A 90 -52.51 -6.48 -15.80
CA ALA A 90 -52.47 -7.52 -16.82
C ALA A 90 -51.66 -8.71 -16.29
N GLU A 91 -52.31 -9.87 -16.36
CA GLU A 91 -51.91 -11.17 -15.84
C GLU A 91 -50.70 -11.76 -16.57
N VAL A 92 -49.81 -12.45 -15.85
CA VAL A 92 -48.92 -13.46 -16.43
C VAL A 92 -49.01 -14.73 -15.57
N PRO A 93 -49.38 -15.91 -16.12
CA PRO A 93 -49.67 -17.11 -15.34
C PRO A 93 -48.42 -17.81 -14.78
N GLN A 94 -48.62 -18.48 -13.64
CA GLN A 94 -47.68 -19.37 -12.95
C GLN A 94 -47.64 -20.80 -13.56
N GLN A 95 -46.42 -21.35 -13.64
CA GLN A 95 -45.95 -22.74 -13.34
C GLN A 95 -46.58 -23.96 -14.08
N PRO A 96 -45.93 -25.17 -14.13
CA PRO A 96 -45.03 -25.74 -13.11
C PRO A 96 -43.80 -26.58 -13.57
N ASP A 97 -42.92 -26.79 -12.58
CA ASP A 97 -42.18 -28.00 -12.18
C ASP A 97 -41.39 -28.87 -13.16
N SER A 98 -40.08 -28.94 -12.87
CA SER A 98 -39.29 -30.14 -12.55
C SER A 98 -39.62 -31.45 -13.28
N ALA A 99 -38.65 -31.98 -14.05
CA ALA A 99 -38.06 -33.30 -13.78
C ALA A 99 -36.93 -33.68 -14.76
N ALA A 100 -35.86 -34.23 -14.17
CA ALA A 100 -35.11 -35.42 -14.60
C ALA A 100 -34.36 -35.47 -15.95
N ALA A 101 -33.04 -35.50 -15.82
CA ALA A 101 -32.10 -36.52 -16.34
C ALA A 101 -32.49 -37.29 -17.62
N ALA A 102 -31.69 -37.10 -18.67
CA ALA A 102 -31.39 -38.15 -19.64
C ALA A 102 -29.95 -37.99 -20.16
N ALA A 103 -29.18 -39.06 -20.02
CA ALA A 103 -27.83 -39.21 -20.52
C ALA A 103 -27.80 -39.18 -22.06
N LEU A 104 -26.82 -38.48 -22.61
CA LEU A 104 -26.39 -38.63 -24.00
C LEU A 104 -24.87 -38.78 -24.05
N THR A 105 -24.45 -40.02 -24.29
CA THR A 105 -23.09 -40.42 -24.66
C THR A 105 -22.79 -40.01 -26.10
N GLY A 106 -21.70 -39.27 -26.30
CA GLY A 106 -21.13 -38.89 -27.60
C GLY A 106 -19.69 -38.37 -27.42
N PRO A 107 -18.81 -38.46 -28.43
CA PRO A 107 -17.42 -38.85 -28.25
C PRO A 107 -16.44 -37.71 -27.92
N GLY A 108 -15.49 -38.00 -27.04
CA GLY A 108 -14.12 -37.47 -27.11
C GLY A 108 -13.91 -35.98 -26.86
N VAL A 109 -14.35 -35.43 -25.73
CA VAL A 109 -13.73 -34.21 -25.19
C VAL A 109 -12.63 -34.65 -24.24
N VAL A 110 -11.38 -34.49 -24.68
CA VAL A 110 -10.22 -34.54 -23.78
C VAL A 110 -10.33 -33.33 -22.87
N VAL A 111 -10.98 -33.50 -21.73
CA VAL A 111 -10.95 -32.54 -20.63
C VAL A 111 -9.50 -32.53 -20.13
N PRO A 112 -8.75 -31.41 -20.21
CA PRO A 112 -7.46 -31.31 -19.55
C PRO A 112 -7.68 -31.66 -18.08
N PRO A 113 -6.79 -32.43 -17.43
CA PRO A 113 -6.93 -32.71 -16.00
C PRO A 113 -7.10 -31.37 -15.28
N LEU A 114 -8.12 -31.29 -14.41
CA LEU A 114 -8.34 -30.15 -13.53
C LEU A 114 -6.98 -29.84 -12.89
N PRO A 115 -6.44 -28.60 -13.02
CA PRO A 115 -5.19 -28.27 -12.36
C PRO A 115 -5.32 -28.62 -10.89
N ALA A 116 -4.24 -29.17 -10.32
CA ALA A 116 -4.18 -29.49 -8.91
C ALA A 116 -4.74 -28.32 -8.10
N ALA A 117 -5.56 -28.64 -7.07
CA ALA A 117 -6.12 -27.65 -6.17
C ALA A 117 -5.04 -26.61 -5.81
N PRO A 118 -5.39 -25.31 -5.77
CA PRO A 118 -4.41 -24.26 -5.51
C PRO A 118 -3.65 -24.61 -4.22
N PRO A 119 -2.31 -24.43 -4.19
CA PRO A 119 -1.53 -24.71 -3.00
C PRO A 119 -2.18 -24.00 -1.82
N ALA A 120 -2.33 -24.73 -0.71
CA ALA A 120 -2.82 -24.19 0.55
C ALA A 120 -2.13 -22.86 0.88
N LEU A 121 -2.87 -21.92 1.50
CA LEU A 121 -2.42 -20.60 1.96
C LEU A 121 -0.89 -20.51 2.06
N GLN A 122 -0.25 -19.88 1.08
CA GLN A 122 1.21 -19.76 0.99
C GLN A 122 1.74 -18.67 1.95
N GLY A 123 1.31 -18.72 3.20
CA GLY A 123 1.92 -17.95 4.30
C GLY A 123 3.00 -18.78 5.00
N PRO A 124 3.85 -18.14 5.83
CA PRO A 124 4.75 -18.88 6.70
C PRO A 124 3.95 -19.80 7.63
N SER A 125 4.43 -21.03 7.83
CA SER A 125 3.85 -21.95 8.81
C SER A 125 4.16 -21.52 10.25
N GLU A 126 3.49 -22.14 11.24
CA GLU A 126 3.85 -21.93 12.66
C GLU A 126 5.30 -22.35 12.95
N GLU A 127 5.77 -23.41 12.28
CA GLU A 127 7.17 -23.85 12.33
C GLU A 127 8.12 -22.81 11.71
N ASP A 128 7.74 -22.17 10.59
CA ASP A 128 8.51 -21.08 9.99
C ASP A 128 8.61 -19.90 10.98
N LEU A 129 7.50 -19.49 11.60
CA LEU A 129 7.49 -18.38 12.55
C LEU A 129 8.30 -18.65 13.82
N ALA A 130 8.42 -19.91 14.25
CA ALA A 130 9.24 -20.31 15.39
C ALA A 130 10.75 -20.09 15.17
N LEU A 131 11.20 -19.90 13.92
CA LEU A 131 12.58 -19.55 13.59
C LEU A 131 12.90 -18.07 13.81
N ILE A 132 11.89 -17.22 13.99
CA ILE A 132 12.07 -15.82 14.38
C ILE A 132 12.14 -15.76 15.91
N PRO A 133 13.26 -15.29 16.50
CA PRO A 133 13.38 -15.17 17.95
C PRO A 133 12.31 -14.26 18.53
N VAL A 134 11.72 -14.68 19.66
CA VAL A 134 10.87 -13.79 20.45
C VAL A 134 11.76 -12.74 21.10
N SER A 135 11.37 -11.47 21.02
CA SER A 135 12.13 -10.37 21.62
C SER A 135 12.32 -10.58 23.12
N ALA A 136 13.54 -10.37 23.61
CA ALA A 136 13.86 -10.44 25.03
C ALA A 136 13.34 -9.19 25.76
N GLY A 137 12.05 -9.20 26.11
CA GLY A 137 11.39 -8.11 26.85
C GLY A 137 10.32 -7.38 26.06
N THR A 138 9.99 -6.17 26.51
CA THR A 138 8.99 -5.33 25.82
C THR A 138 9.63 -4.63 24.62
N PRO A 139 8.84 -4.20 23.62
CA PRO A 139 9.35 -3.39 22.52
C PRO A 139 10.16 -2.18 22.99
N GLU A 140 9.68 -1.50 24.04
CA GLU A 140 10.34 -0.34 24.63
C GLU A 140 11.70 -0.69 25.24
N SER A 141 11.87 -1.87 25.86
CA SER A 141 13.17 -2.27 26.39
C SER A 141 14.18 -2.56 25.29
N VAL A 142 13.75 -3.12 24.15
CA VAL A 142 14.61 -3.33 22.98
C VAL A 142 15.08 -1.99 22.40
N ILE A 143 14.16 -1.03 22.25
CA ILE A 143 14.48 0.32 21.77
C ILE A 143 15.44 1.05 22.73
N ALA A 144 15.22 0.91 24.04
CA ALA A 144 16.09 1.50 25.06
C ALA A 144 17.50 0.90 25.00
N ALA A 145 17.61 -0.43 24.88
CA ALA A 145 18.90 -1.11 24.77
C ALA A 145 19.68 -0.68 23.50
N ALA A 146 18.98 -0.46 22.38
CA ALA A 146 19.59 0.07 21.16
C ALA A 146 20.09 1.52 21.37
N ALA A 147 19.33 2.37 22.05
CA ALA A 147 19.75 3.74 22.37
C ALA A 147 20.93 3.79 23.34
N GLU A 148 20.94 2.94 24.37
CA GLU A 148 22.04 2.81 25.34
C GLU A 148 23.33 2.32 24.69
N SER A 149 23.22 1.51 23.63
CA SER A 149 24.38 1.03 22.86
C SER A 149 25.00 2.14 22.00
N HIS A 150 24.24 3.20 21.68
CA HIS A 150 24.65 4.31 20.79
C HIS A 150 24.27 5.68 21.36
N PRO A 151 24.81 6.09 22.52
CA PRO A 151 24.37 7.30 23.23
C PRO A 151 24.63 8.61 22.47
N ASP A 152 25.63 8.63 21.59
CA ASP A 152 26.01 9.82 20.82
C ASP A 152 25.34 9.90 19.43
N ALA A 153 24.55 8.89 19.06
CA ALA A 153 23.89 8.86 17.75
C ALA A 153 22.57 9.63 17.77
N ILE A 154 22.59 10.87 17.25
CA ILE A 154 21.43 11.78 17.24
C ILE A 154 20.20 11.14 16.56
N GLY A 155 20.40 10.44 15.43
CA GLY A 155 19.32 9.76 14.70
C GLY A 155 18.60 8.72 15.56
N VAL A 156 19.38 7.85 16.22
CA VAL A 156 18.88 6.84 17.16
C VAL A 156 18.19 7.50 18.33
N MET A 157 18.79 8.51 18.96
CA MET A 157 18.22 9.22 20.11
C MET A 157 16.83 9.80 19.78
N LEU A 158 16.69 10.50 18.64
CA LEU A 158 15.42 11.11 18.25
C LEU A 158 14.33 10.08 17.94
N LEU A 159 14.68 8.99 17.27
CA LEU A 159 13.75 7.90 16.97
C LEU A 159 13.34 7.17 18.26
N SER A 160 14.29 6.84 19.12
CA SER A 160 14.03 6.18 20.40
C SER A 160 13.20 7.06 21.34
N GLU A 161 13.40 8.38 21.38
CA GLU A 161 12.56 9.28 22.21
C GLU A 161 11.09 9.29 21.74
N ARG A 162 10.87 9.27 20.42
CA ARG A 162 9.51 9.19 19.84
C ARG A 162 8.83 7.87 20.20
N LEU A 163 9.58 6.78 20.14
CA LEU A 163 9.12 5.42 20.43
C LEU A 163 8.97 5.14 21.94
N ALA A 164 9.71 5.83 22.81
CA ALA A 164 9.64 5.68 24.26
C ALA A 164 8.28 6.07 24.85
N LYS A 165 7.44 6.79 24.09
CA LYS A 165 6.06 7.15 24.49
C LYS A 165 5.08 5.97 24.40
N GLY A 166 5.52 4.85 23.85
CA GLY A 166 4.78 3.59 23.76
C GLY A 166 4.70 3.09 22.32
N VAL A 167 4.93 1.80 22.13
CA VAL A 167 4.91 1.17 20.81
C VAL A 167 3.48 0.79 20.41
N ASN A 168 2.99 1.40 19.32
CA ASN A 168 1.68 1.11 18.74
C ASN A 168 1.81 0.52 17.34
N VAL A 169 1.77 -0.81 17.24
CA VAL A 169 1.87 -1.56 15.97
C VAL A 169 0.70 -1.32 14.99
N LYS A 170 -0.38 -0.65 15.42
CA LYS A 170 -1.48 -0.23 14.54
C LYS A 170 -1.23 1.13 13.89
N SER A 171 -0.27 1.91 14.39
CA SER A 171 0.04 3.23 13.86
C SER A 171 1.09 3.15 12.76
N GLY A 172 0.77 3.64 11.55
CA GLY A 172 1.72 3.71 10.45
C GLY A 172 2.97 4.53 10.77
N SER A 173 2.84 5.63 11.52
CA SER A 173 4.00 6.42 11.95
C SER A 173 4.91 5.67 12.91
N CYS A 174 4.33 4.87 13.82
CA CYS A 174 5.11 4.05 14.75
C CYS A 174 5.85 2.92 14.02
N LEU A 175 5.21 2.28 13.03
CA LEU A 175 5.86 1.27 12.18
C LEU A 175 7.00 1.89 11.37
N LYS A 176 6.79 3.09 10.84
CA LYS A 176 7.84 3.83 10.14
C LYS A 176 9.02 4.11 11.06
N ASP A 177 8.78 4.58 12.29
CA ASP A 177 9.87 4.89 13.23
C ASP A 177 10.69 3.67 13.64
N LEU A 178 10.04 2.52 13.82
CA LEU A 178 10.73 1.25 14.08
C LEU A 178 11.58 0.82 12.89
N SER A 179 11.02 0.94 11.68
CA SER A 179 11.74 0.62 10.43
C SER A 179 12.94 1.57 10.23
N ASP A 180 12.73 2.88 10.37
CA ASP A 180 13.78 3.90 10.27
C ASP A 180 14.88 3.67 11.32
N LEU A 181 14.52 3.31 12.55
CA LEU A 181 15.49 3.01 13.63
C LEU A 181 16.33 1.79 13.29
N ALA A 182 15.72 0.70 12.80
CA ALA A 182 16.44 -0.48 12.36
C ALA A 182 17.41 -0.15 11.22
N HIS A 183 17.00 0.67 10.25
CA HIS A 183 17.85 1.11 9.14
C HIS A 183 19.00 2.01 9.63
N GLU A 184 18.75 2.95 10.53
CA GLU A 184 19.79 3.83 11.08
C GLU A 184 20.88 3.00 11.81
N LEU A 185 20.46 2.05 12.66
CA LEU A 185 21.37 1.14 13.36
C LEU A 185 22.25 0.34 12.39
N TYR A 186 21.65 -0.21 11.33
CA TYR A 186 22.42 -1.01 10.38
C TYR A 186 23.30 -0.18 9.44
N VAL A 187 22.71 0.84 8.82
CA VAL A 187 23.33 1.60 7.73
C VAL A 187 24.35 2.57 8.30
N ALA A 188 23.99 3.40 9.28
CA ALA A 188 24.90 4.41 9.81
C ALA A 188 25.87 3.81 10.85
N LEU A 189 25.38 2.94 11.73
CA LEU A 189 26.14 2.51 12.92
C LEU A 189 26.77 1.11 12.78
N LYS A 190 26.48 0.38 11.69
CA LYS A 190 26.96 -1.00 11.46
C LYS A 190 26.55 -1.99 12.55
N ASP A 191 25.47 -1.68 13.27
CA ASP A 191 24.95 -2.54 14.34
C ASP A 191 23.85 -3.45 13.79
N GLY A 192 24.27 -4.60 13.24
CA GLY A 192 23.35 -5.62 12.72
C GLY A 192 22.52 -6.30 13.79
N GLU A 193 23.09 -6.51 14.98
CA GLU A 193 22.42 -7.19 16.08
C GLU A 193 21.24 -6.37 16.59
N ARG A 194 21.47 -5.10 16.98
CA ARG A 194 20.39 -4.22 17.45
C ARG A 194 19.41 -3.86 16.35
N SER A 195 19.89 -3.70 15.12
CA SER A 195 19.00 -3.46 13.97
C SER A 195 18.00 -4.60 13.80
N LEU A 196 18.48 -5.85 13.87
CA LEU A 196 17.64 -7.03 13.72
C LEU A 196 16.64 -7.18 14.89
N GLU A 197 17.08 -6.95 16.13
CA GLU A 197 16.20 -6.93 17.31
C GLU A 197 15.06 -5.92 17.17
N VAL A 198 15.35 -4.71 16.65
CA VAL A 198 14.34 -3.68 16.42
C VAL A 198 13.43 -4.04 15.25
N ALA A 199 13.98 -4.55 14.14
CA ALA A 199 13.19 -4.97 12.98
C ALA A 199 12.19 -6.08 13.35
N ASP A 200 12.61 -7.04 14.18
CA ASP A 200 11.79 -8.17 14.63
C ASP A 200 10.48 -7.75 15.32
N LEU A 201 10.47 -6.57 15.95
CA LEU A 201 9.28 -6.01 16.60
C LEU A 201 8.11 -5.81 15.63
N ILE A 202 8.38 -5.65 14.33
CA ILE A 202 7.36 -5.42 13.31
C ILE A 202 7.33 -6.46 12.20
N THR A 203 8.37 -7.26 12.00
CA THR A 203 8.39 -8.28 10.93
C THR A 203 7.39 -9.41 11.13
N VAL A 204 6.96 -9.68 12.37
CA VAL A 204 5.96 -10.72 12.69
C VAL A 204 4.51 -10.26 12.47
N LEU A 205 4.30 -8.99 12.10
CA LEU A 205 2.96 -8.46 11.88
C LEU A 205 2.38 -8.99 10.55
N PRO A 206 1.14 -9.52 10.55
CA PRO A 206 0.50 -9.97 9.33
C PRO A 206 0.13 -8.77 8.45
N PHE A 207 0.09 -8.99 7.14
CA PHE A 207 -0.46 -8.01 6.21
C PHE A 207 -1.96 -7.82 6.49
N ASP A 208 -2.37 -6.57 6.71
CA ASP A 208 -3.72 -6.19 7.13
C ASP A 208 -4.57 -5.56 6.00
N GLY A 209 -4.06 -5.59 4.76
CA GLY A 209 -4.71 -4.98 3.61
C GLY A 209 -4.40 -3.49 3.41
N ASN A 210 -3.55 -2.87 4.24
CA ASN A 210 -3.13 -1.47 4.09
C ASN A 210 -1.69 -1.37 3.52
N PRO A 211 -1.51 -1.04 2.23
CA PRO A 211 -0.19 -0.96 1.60
C PRO A 211 0.74 0.09 2.24
N GLY A 212 0.17 1.20 2.75
CA GLY A 212 0.95 2.27 3.37
C GLY A 212 1.58 1.85 4.68
N ARG A 213 0.86 1.05 5.50
CA ARG A 213 1.43 0.46 6.72
C ARG A 213 2.38 -0.69 6.41
N TRP A 214 2.03 -1.49 5.40
CA TRP A 214 2.85 -2.61 4.96
C TRP A 214 4.23 -2.16 4.48
N SER A 215 4.35 -1.01 3.82
CA SER A 215 5.63 -0.49 3.32
C SER A 215 6.72 -0.44 4.40
N SER A 216 6.38 -0.05 5.63
CA SER A 216 7.34 -0.02 6.75
C SER A 216 7.74 -1.42 7.23
N VAL A 217 6.78 -2.34 7.27
CA VAL A 217 7.02 -3.76 7.63
C VAL A 217 7.86 -4.44 6.54
N GLU A 218 7.58 -4.16 5.28
CA GLU A 218 8.28 -4.66 4.10
C GLU A 218 9.74 -4.19 4.06
N ALA A 219 9.99 -2.91 4.35
CA ALA A 219 11.35 -2.39 4.49
C ALA A 219 12.12 -3.11 5.62
N ALA A 220 11.48 -3.32 6.77
CA ALA A 220 12.10 -4.04 7.88
C ALA A 220 12.33 -5.53 7.57
N LEU A 221 11.39 -6.20 6.88
CA LEU A 221 11.55 -7.58 6.41
C LEU A 221 12.70 -7.71 5.40
N SER A 222 12.83 -6.74 4.49
CA SER A 222 13.91 -6.71 3.50
C SER A 222 15.27 -6.57 4.17
N LEU A 223 15.39 -5.65 5.14
CA LEU A 223 16.58 -5.44 5.93
C LEU A 223 16.92 -6.68 6.79
N ALA A 224 15.95 -7.21 7.54
CA ALA A 224 16.14 -8.37 8.40
C ALA A 224 16.56 -9.62 7.62
N SER A 225 15.94 -9.87 6.46
CA SER A 225 16.37 -10.95 5.56
C SER A 225 17.83 -10.78 5.14
N TYR A 226 18.22 -9.56 4.74
CA TYR A 226 19.59 -9.29 4.34
C TYR A 226 20.58 -9.51 5.49
N ILE A 227 20.31 -8.98 6.68
CA ILE A 227 21.15 -9.17 7.88
C ILE A 227 21.32 -10.67 8.17
N CYS A 228 20.22 -11.42 8.25
CA CYS A 228 20.27 -12.87 8.50
C CYS A 228 21.08 -13.62 7.44
N ARG A 229 21.06 -13.20 6.17
CA ARG A 229 21.91 -13.80 5.14
C ARG A 229 23.38 -13.51 5.35
N GLN A 230 23.74 -12.29 5.75
CA GLN A 230 25.12 -11.93 6.07
C GLN A 230 25.64 -12.72 7.28
N ASP A 231 24.77 -12.99 8.24
CA ASP A 231 25.10 -13.73 9.47
C ASP A 231 25.00 -15.26 9.31
N GLY A 232 24.72 -15.77 8.10
CA GLY A 232 24.59 -17.20 7.82
C GLY A 232 23.30 -17.86 8.34
N GLN A 233 22.33 -17.07 8.82
CA GLN A 233 21.01 -17.51 9.28
C GLN A 233 20.04 -17.72 8.10
N ALA A 234 20.40 -18.61 7.18
CA ALA A 234 19.70 -18.79 5.90
C ALA A 234 18.24 -19.24 6.02
N GLU A 235 17.90 -20.02 7.05
CA GLU A 235 16.53 -20.48 7.29
C GLU A 235 15.63 -19.33 7.75
N ARG A 236 16.10 -18.54 8.72
CA ARG A 236 15.40 -17.36 9.22
C ARG A 236 15.21 -16.31 8.12
N ALA A 237 16.24 -16.08 7.30
CA ALA A 237 16.11 -15.19 6.14
C ALA A 237 14.99 -15.63 5.18
N GLN A 238 14.86 -16.93 4.90
CA GLN A 238 13.78 -17.44 4.06
C GLN A 238 12.40 -17.22 4.66
N VAL A 239 12.26 -17.24 6.00
CA VAL A 239 11.00 -16.92 6.67
C VAL A 239 10.59 -15.47 6.41
N TYR A 240 11.52 -14.51 6.54
CA TYR A 240 11.25 -13.11 6.22
C TYR A 240 10.86 -12.93 4.75
N GLU A 241 11.53 -13.64 3.85
CA GLU A 241 11.20 -13.60 2.41
C GLU A 241 9.87 -14.30 2.09
N LYS A 242 9.39 -15.24 2.91
CA LYS A 242 8.02 -15.75 2.80
C LYS A 242 7.03 -14.70 3.28
N LEU A 243 7.30 -14.07 4.43
CA LEU A 243 6.47 -13.03 5.03
C LEU A 243 6.28 -11.83 4.09
N ILE A 244 7.35 -11.35 3.45
CA ILE A 244 7.31 -10.19 2.55
C ILE A 244 6.36 -10.42 1.37
N ARG A 245 6.23 -11.69 0.92
CA ARG A 245 5.36 -12.10 -0.19
C ARG A 245 3.92 -12.42 0.23
N THR A 246 3.56 -12.25 1.51
CA THR A 246 2.19 -12.52 1.99
C THR A 246 1.10 -11.76 1.22
N PRO A 247 1.24 -10.45 0.90
CA PRO A 247 0.23 -9.72 0.10
C PRO A 247 0.01 -10.33 -1.28
N GLU A 248 1.06 -10.94 -1.84
CA GLU A 248 1.05 -11.54 -3.17
C GLU A 248 0.18 -12.79 -3.24
N ASN A 249 0.07 -13.47 -2.10
CA ASN A 249 -0.60 -14.76 -1.95
C ASN A 249 -2.05 -14.61 -1.48
N GLN A 250 -2.56 -13.37 -1.34
CA GLN A 250 -3.95 -13.10 -0.99
C GLN A 250 -4.92 -13.32 -2.16
N GLU A 251 -4.45 -13.20 -3.41
CA GLU A 251 -5.28 -13.47 -4.58
C GLU A 251 -5.50 -14.98 -4.73
N THR A 252 -6.78 -15.39 -4.68
CA THR A 252 -7.17 -16.80 -4.73
C THR A 252 -7.52 -17.25 -6.15
N ASP A 253 -7.82 -16.31 -7.05
CA ASP A 253 -8.06 -16.60 -8.46
C ASP A 253 -6.73 -16.92 -9.18
N PRO A 254 -6.54 -18.15 -9.72
CA PRO A 254 -5.28 -18.54 -10.34
C PRO A 254 -4.87 -17.68 -11.55
N PHE A 255 -5.84 -17.18 -12.31
CA PHE A 255 -5.57 -16.34 -13.48
C PHE A 255 -5.13 -14.95 -13.05
N LYS A 256 -5.84 -14.32 -12.09
CA LYS A 256 -5.45 -13.01 -11.54
C LYS A 256 -4.12 -13.07 -10.82
N ALA A 257 -3.88 -14.12 -10.02
CA ALA A 257 -2.60 -14.34 -9.34
C ALA A 257 -1.44 -14.43 -10.35
N ARG A 258 -1.64 -15.16 -11.46
CA ARG A 258 -0.64 -15.25 -12.53
C ARG A 258 -0.38 -13.91 -13.21
N MET A 259 -1.43 -13.12 -13.47
CA MET A 259 -1.27 -11.78 -14.06
C MET A 259 -0.55 -10.82 -13.10
N ALA A 260 -0.91 -10.82 -11.82
CA ALA A 260 -0.26 -10.02 -10.78
C ALA A 260 1.22 -10.38 -10.64
N ALA A 261 1.57 -11.68 -10.63
CA ALA A 261 2.95 -12.14 -10.61
C ALA A 261 3.75 -11.64 -11.82
N LYS A 262 3.16 -11.65 -13.03
CA LYS A 262 3.82 -11.13 -14.24
C LYS A 262 4.02 -9.61 -14.21
N VAL A 263 3.07 -8.87 -13.65
CA VAL A 263 3.22 -7.41 -13.45
C VAL A 263 4.36 -7.14 -12.47
N ARG A 264 4.39 -7.87 -11.35
CA ARG A 264 5.44 -7.75 -10.33
C ARG A 264 6.82 -8.09 -10.86
N GLN A 265 6.96 -9.18 -11.60
CA GLN A 265 8.25 -9.55 -12.18
C GLN A 265 8.77 -8.46 -13.11
N ARG A 266 7.90 -7.80 -13.89
CA ARG A 266 8.31 -6.64 -14.71
C ARG A 266 8.81 -5.48 -13.87
N SER A 267 8.13 -5.14 -12.76
CA SER A 267 8.61 -4.09 -11.86
C SER A 267 9.93 -4.46 -11.15
N LEU A 268 10.16 -5.74 -10.85
CA LEU A 268 11.44 -6.23 -10.32
C LEU A 268 12.55 -6.23 -11.38
N ASN A 269 12.19 -6.40 -12.66
CA ASN A 269 13.13 -6.38 -13.78
C ASN A 269 13.58 -4.96 -14.17
N GLU A 270 12.74 -3.96 -13.92
CA GLU A 270 13.00 -2.55 -14.21
C GLU A 270 12.87 -1.68 -12.94
N PRO A 271 13.71 -1.91 -11.91
CA PRO A 271 13.64 -1.15 -10.67
C PRO A 271 14.10 0.29 -10.87
N ASN A 272 13.51 1.21 -10.13
CA ASN A 272 14.05 2.56 -10.04
C ASN A 272 15.28 2.58 -9.13
N LEU A 273 16.48 2.67 -9.72
CA LEU A 273 17.75 2.76 -8.99
C LEU A 273 18.26 4.20 -8.86
N TYR A 274 17.48 5.22 -9.20
CA TYR A 274 17.82 6.64 -8.96
C TYR A 274 19.15 7.09 -9.55
N ASP A 275 19.63 6.47 -10.63
CA ASP A 275 20.93 6.79 -11.27
C ASP A 275 21.02 8.26 -11.65
N LYS A 276 19.96 8.81 -12.24
CA LYS A 276 19.92 10.20 -12.71
C LYS A 276 20.01 11.18 -11.56
N GLU A 277 19.30 10.91 -10.47
CA GLU A 277 19.24 11.75 -9.29
C GLU A 277 20.58 11.74 -8.54
N ILE A 278 21.22 10.58 -8.42
CA ILE A 278 22.55 10.43 -7.81
C ILE A 278 23.59 11.16 -8.65
N PHE A 279 23.63 10.95 -9.97
CA PHE A 279 24.57 11.67 -10.83
C PHE A 279 24.36 13.18 -10.78
N ARG A 280 23.10 13.64 -10.78
CA ARG A 280 22.78 15.06 -10.63
C ARG A 280 23.25 15.61 -9.29
N ALA A 281 23.12 14.87 -8.20
CA ALA A 281 23.60 15.30 -6.89
C ALA A 281 25.14 15.42 -6.86
N ILE A 282 25.84 14.44 -7.47
CA ILE A 282 27.30 14.44 -7.64
C ILE A 282 27.75 15.64 -8.48
N ASP A 283 27.13 15.88 -9.64
CA ASP A 283 27.45 17.00 -10.54
C ASP A 283 27.28 18.35 -9.85
N ASN A 284 26.32 18.46 -8.94
CA ASN A 284 26.08 19.66 -8.14
C ASN A 284 26.89 19.70 -6.83
N SER A 285 27.76 18.72 -6.57
CA SER A 285 28.52 18.58 -5.32
C SER A 285 27.65 18.61 -4.05
N ASN A 286 26.39 18.17 -4.16
CA ASN A 286 25.46 18.12 -3.04
C ASN A 286 25.51 16.75 -2.37
N ARG A 287 26.37 16.64 -1.34
CA ARG A 287 26.61 15.38 -0.61
C ARG A 287 25.39 14.87 0.16
N ASP A 288 24.62 15.77 0.76
CA ASP A 288 23.42 15.41 1.51
C ASP A 288 22.38 14.78 0.59
N ALA A 289 22.12 15.44 -0.55
CA ALA A 289 21.21 14.88 -1.56
C ALA A 289 21.74 13.57 -2.16
N GLU A 290 23.05 13.48 -2.43
CA GLU A 290 23.66 12.22 -2.91
C GLU A 290 23.37 11.09 -1.93
N ARG A 291 23.58 11.33 -0.63
CA ARG A 291 23.34 10.34 0.42
C ARG A 291 21.87 9.94 0.50
N GLU A 292 20.93 10.88 0.45
CA GLU A 292 19.49 10.60 0.46
C GLU A 292 19.07 9.72 -0.73
N TRP A 293 19.53 10.02 -1.94
CA TRP A 293 19.20 9.19 -3.11
C TRP A 293 19.84 7.80 -3.06
N ARG A 294 21.06 7.68 -2.52
CA ARG A 294 21.70 6.38 -2.31
C ARG A 294 20.98 5.53 -1.27
N LEU A 295 20.43 6.14 -0.21
CA LEU A 295 19.57 5.43 0.74
C LEU A 295 18.33 4.84 0.07
N LEU A 296 17.64 5.61 -0.78
CA LEU A 296 16.49 5.12 -1.55
C LEU A 296 16.86 3.99 -2.52
N ARG A 297 18.03 4.09 -3.17
CA ARG A 297 18.57 3.00 -3.98
C ARG A 297 18.87 1.76 -3.14
N LEU A 298 19.48 1.93 -1.96
CA LEU A 298 19.79 0.82 -1.05
C LEU A 298 18.51 0.09 -0.64
N GLU A 299 17.46 0.80 -0.24
CA GLU A 299 16.15 0.22 0.05
C GLU A 299 15.60 -0.56 -1.14
N SER A 300 15.68 -0.01 -2.35
CA SER A 300 15.24 -0.68 -3.58
C SER A 300 16.03 -1.96 -3.85
N LEU A 301 17.34 -1.97 -3.60
CA LEU A 301 18.19 -3.16 -3.76
C LEU A 301 17.89 -4.23 -2.71
N LEU A 302 17.67 -3.84 -1.45
CA LEU A 302 17.26 -4.76 -0.37
C LEU A 302 15.89 -5.39 -0.68
N PHE A 303 14.94 -4.58 -1.14
CA PHE A 303 13.62 -5.04 -1.59
C PHE A 303 13.75 -6.07 -2.72
N LEU A 304 14.50 -5.76 -3.78
CA LEU A 304 14.75 -6.70 -4.88
C LEU A 304 15.33 -8.01 -4.36
N ARG A 305 16.31 -7.92 -3.45
CA ARG A 305 17.01 -9.09 -2.90
C ARG A 305 16.10 -9.99 -2.07
N ALA A 306 15.18 -9.41 -1.30
CA ALA A 306 14.21 -10.14 -0.46
C ALA A 306 13.08 -10.77 -1.29
N HIS A 307 12.67 -10.14 -2.38
CA HIS A 307 11.60 -10.63 -3.26
C HIS A 307 12.03 -11.78 -4.20
N GLY A 308 13.27 -12.25 -4.10
CA GLY A 308 13.81 -13.32 -4.95
C GLY A 308 14.61 -12.83 -6.16
N GLY A 309 14.87 -11.53 -6.22
CA GLY A 309 15.73 -10.92 -7.22
C GLY A 309 15.03 -10.54 -8.51
N SER A 310 15.85 -9.97 -9.39
CA SER A 310 15.47 -9.59 -10.74
C SER A 310 15.92 -10.66 -11.72
N GLU A 311 15.17 -10.92 -12.79
CA GLU A 311 15.66 -11.80 -13.88
C GLU A 311 16.83 -11.15 -14.62
N THR A 312 17.00 -9.83 -14.50
CA THR A 312 18.08 -9.07 -15.13
C THR A 312 19.30 -8.89 -14.21
N ILE A 313 19.13 -9.05 -12.89
CA ILE A 313 20.18 -8.89 -11.88
C ILE A 313 20.17 -10.09 -10.94
N ASN A 314 21.17 -10.97 -11.06
CA ASN A 314 21.28 -12.15 -10.20
C ASN A 314 21.61 -11.79 -8.74
N ALA A 315 21.40 -12.75 -7.83
CA ALA A 315 21.58 -12.55 -6.39
C ALA A 315 23.00 -12.09 -5.99
N THR A 316 24.05 -12.67 -6.59
CA THR A 316 25.44 -12.29 -6.28
C THR A 316 25.74 -10.85 -6.68
N GLU A 317 25.20 -10.40 -7.82
CA GLU A 317 25.34 -9.01 -8.24
C GLU A 317 24.52 -8.06 -7.36
N LEU A 318 23.32 -8.46 -6.91
CA LEU A 318 22.55 -7.70 -5.92
C LEU A 318 23.34 -7.54 -4.62
N ASP A 319 23.89 -8.62 -4.07
CA ASP A 319 24.69 -8.60 -2.84
C ASP A 319 25.91 -7.67 -2.97
N ARG A 320 26.58 -7.71 -4.13
CA ARG A 320 27.70 -6.80 -4.44
C ARG A 320 27.26 -5.33 -4.50
N ARG A 321 26.13 -5.04 -5.16
CA ARG A 321 25.60 -3.67 -5.25
C ARG A 321 25.17 -3.14 -3.91
N ILE A 322 24.47 -3.93 -3.10
CA ILE A 322 24.08 -3.56 -1.73
C ILE A 322 25.32 -3.22 -0.90
N SER A 323 26.36 -4.06 -0.97
CA SER A 323 27.63 -3.83 -0.26
C SER A 323 28.28 -2.50 -0.67
N ASN A 324 28.35 -2.21 -1.98
CA ASN A 324 28.92 -0.96 -2.47
C ASN A 324 28.10 0.26 -2.04
N GLU A 325 26.77 0.19 -2.07
CA GLU A 325 25.92 1.31 -1.65
C GLU A 325 26.01 1.53 -0.13
N LEU A 326 26.11 0.46 0.67
CA LEU A 326 26.38 0.58 2.11
C LEU A 326 27.71 1.29 2.37
N GLU A 327 28.77 0.96 1.64
CA GLU A 327 30.05 1.66 1.74
C GLU A 327 29.93 3.14 1.33
N ALA A 328 29.24 3.42 0.23
CA ALA A 328 29.07 4.78 -0.29
C ALA A 328 28.24 5.69 0.64
N VAL A 329 27.22 5.17 1.30
CA VAL A 329 26.36 5.93 2.23
C VAL A 329 27.07 6.22 3.56
N ARG A 330 28.08 5.40 3.93
CA ARG A 330 28.85 5.52 5.17
C ARG A 330 30.10 6.39 5.05
N ALA A 331 30.54 6.66 3.81
CA ALA A 331 31.74 7.45 3.50
C ALA A 331 31.49 8.95 3.60
#